data_AF-A0A426CIM2-F1
#
_entry.id   AF-A0A426CIM2-F1
#
_cell.length_a   1.000
_cell.length_b   1.000
_cell.length_c   1.000
_cell.angle_alpha   90.00
_cell.angle_beta   90.00
_cell.angle_gamma   90.00
#
_symmetry.space_group_name_H-M   'P 1'
#
loop_
_entity.id
_entity.type
_entity.pdbx_description
1 polymer ?
#
loop_
_entity_poly.entity_id
_entity_poly.type
_entity_poly.pdbx_seq_one_letter_code
_entity_poly.pdbx_strand_id
1 'polypeptide(L)' 'MPTITFKVSDEEAQELRRKARLKKMTVSDYLRRSAFPAPARPVKRIIKKHPISGLPYDATPGPMVTEEQIKAALADFP' A
#
# COMPACT_ATOMS: atom_id res chain seq x y z
N MET A 1 -9.37 -27.05 -0.71
CA MET A 1 -8.75 -25.77 -0.27
C MET A 1 -7.83 -26.08 0.90
N PRO A 2 -6.60 -25.54 0.95
CA PRO A 2 -5.75 -25.69 2.13
C PRO A 2 -6.38 -24.94 3.31
N THR A 3 -6.39 -25.58 4.48
CA THR A 3 -6.92 -25.00 5.72
C THR A 3 -5.74 -24.72 6.66
N ILE A 4 -5.69 -23.50 7.21
CA ILE A 4 -4.71 -23.11 8.22
C ILE A 4 -5.39 -23.12 9.58
N THR A 5 -4.85 -23.89 10.51
CA THR A 5 -5.30 -23.98 11.91
C THR A 5 -4.16 -23.61 12.83
N PHE A 6 -4.44 -22.75 13.81
CA PHE A 6 -3.49 -22.35 14.85
C PHE A 6 -4.21 -22.27 16.19
N LYS A 7 -3.44 -22.41 17.27
CA LYS A 7 -3.96 -22.30 18.64
C LYS A 7 -4.05 -20.84 19.03
N VAL A 8 -5.11 -20.49 19.74
CA VAL A 8 -5.38 -19.17 20.29
C VAL A 8 -6.06 -19.37 21.64
N SER A 9 -5.84 -18.46 22.57
CA SER A 9 -6.59 -18.42 23.82
C SER A 9 -8.04 -17.99 23.58
N ASP A 10 -8.91 -18.22 24.56
CA ASP A 10 -10.31 -17.78 24.47
C ASP A 10 -10.43 -16.26 24.38
N GLU A 11 -9.54 -15.52 25.08
CA GLU A 11 -9.46 -14.06 25.03
C GLU A 11 -9.09 -13.58 23.63
N GLU A 12 -8.07 -14.18 23.01
CA GLU A 12 -7.64 -13.85 21.64
C GLU A 12 -8.73 -14.15 20.62
N ALA A 13 -9.46 -15.26 20.79
CA ALA A 13 -10.59 -15.62 19.93
C ALA A 13 -11.73 -14.61 20.04
N GLN A 14 -12.04 -14.11 21.24
CA GLN A 14 -13.03 -13.05 21.44
C GLN A 14 -12.59 -11.73 20.80
N GLU A 15 -11.33 -11.34 20.98
CA GLU A 15 -10.79 -10.15 20.36
C GLU A 15 -10.86 -10.19 18.83
N LEU A 16 -10.49 -11.32 18.21
CA LEU A 16 -10.56 -11.52 16.77
C LEU A 16 -11.99 -11.35 16.25
N ARG A 17 -12.98 -11.97 16.92
CA ARG A 17 -14.39 -11.84 16.57
C ARG A 17 -14.87 -10.39 16.70
N ARG A 18 -14.46 -9.69 17.76
CA ARG A 18 -14.79 -8.27 17.97
C ARG A 18 -14.22 -7.41 16.84
N LYS A 19 -12.93 -7.57 16.50
CA LYS A 19 -12.26 -6.84 15.41
C LYS A 19 -12.90 -7.10 14.05
N ALA A 20 -13.27 -8.35 13.76
CA ALA A 20 -13.98 -8.72 12.53
C ALA A 20 -15.37 -8.06 12.46
N ARG A 21 -16.15 -8.10 13.56
CA ARG A 21 -17.47 -7.46 13.66
C ARG A 21 -17.41 -5.95 13.45
N LEU A 22 -16.44 -5.26 14.06
CA LEU A 22 -16.24 -3.81 13.89
C LEU A 22 -16.02 -3.43 12.42
N LYS A 23 -15.34 -4.30 11.66
CA LYS A 23 -15.09 -4.10 10.22
C LYS A 23 -16.22 -4.65 9.33
N LYS A 24 -17.32 -5.16 9.89
CA LYS A 24 -18.42 -5.83 9.18
C LYS A 24 -17.95 -6.99 8.29
N MET A 25 -17.02 -7.80 8.79
CA MET A 25 -16.42 -8.92 8.06
C MET A 25 -16.59 -10.24 8.82
N THR A 26 -16.47 -11.36 8.10
CA THR A 26 -16.32 -12.68 8.73
C THR A 26 -14.92 -12.81 9.38
N VAL A 27 -14.77 -13.68 10.36
CA VAL A 27 -13.46 -13.91 11.03
C VAL A 27 -12.42 -14.42 10.03
N SER A 28 -12.82 -15.33 9.14
CA SER A 28 -11.95 -15.87 8.09
C SER A 28 -11.51 -14.80 7.10
N ASP A 29 -12.40 -13.90 6.66
CA ASP A 29 -12.03 -12.83 5.74
C ASP A 29 -11.15 -11.78 6.41
N TYR A 30 -11.44 -11.47 7.67
CA TYR A 30 -10.62 -10.57 8.47
C TYR A 30 -9.19 -11.10 8.59
N LEU A 31 -9.03 -12.36 9.02
CA LEU A 31 -7.72 -13.00 9.14
C LEU A 31 -7.01 -13.11 7.78
N ARG A 32 -7.73 -13.46 6.72
CA ARG A 32 -7.16 -13.54 5.37
C ARG A 32 -6.59 -12.20 4.92
N ARG A 33 -7.35 -11.09 5.06
CA ARG A 33 -6.87 -9.75 4.64
C ARG A 33 -5.77 -9.21 5.55
N SER A 34 -5.75 -9.60 6.82
CA SER A 34 -4.70 -9.20 7.75
C SER A 34 -3.39 -9.95 7.50
N ALA A 35 -3.44 -11.26 7.24
CA ALA A 35 -2.26 -12.08 6.97
C ALA A 35 -1.74 -11.90 5.53
N PHE A 36 -2.65 -11.71 4.57
CA PHE A 36 -2.35 -11.51 3.16
C PHE A 36 -3.00 -10.20 2.70
N PRO A 37 -2.41 -9.04 3.04
CA PRO A 37 -2.88 -7.78 2.51
C PRO A 37 -2.86 -7.84 0.98
N ALA A 38 -3.92 -7.32 0.35
CA ALA A 38 -3.97 -7.28 -1.10
C ALA A 38 -2.73 -6.54 -1.61
N PRO A 39 -2.04 -7.04 -2.65
CA PRO A 39 -0.93 -6.30 -3.23
C PRO A 39 -1.45 -4.90 -3.62
N ALA A 40 -0.65 -3.87 -3.30
CA ALA A 40 -0.97 -2.52 -3.72
C ALA A 40 -1.28 -2.56 -5.21
N ARG A 41 -2.43 -2.02 -5.63
CA ARG A 41 -2.79 -2.00 -7.04
C ARG A 41 -1.65 -1.32 -7.79
N PRO A 42 -1.11 -1.92 -8.86
CA PRO A 42 -0.07 -1.27 -9.63
C PRO A 42 -0.61 0.09 -10.10
N VAL A 43 0.06 1.16 -9.68
CA VAL A 43 -0.30 2.50 -10.12
C VAL A 43 -0.04 2.56 -11.61
N LYS A 44 -1.07 2.86 -12.40
CA LYS A 44 -0.93 3.01 -13.85
C LYS A 44 -0.06 4.23 -14.12
N ARG A 45 1.20 4.00 -14.52
CA ARG A 45 2.12 5.07 -14.89
C ARG A 45 1.70 5.73 -16.20
N ILE A 46 1.82 7.06 -16.28
CA ILE A 46 1.51 7.84 -17.48
C ILE A 46 2.83 8.39 -17.98
N ILE A 47 3.48 7.69 -18.92
CA ILE A 47 4.77 8.13 -19.46
C ILE A 47 4.52 9.09 -20.63
N LYS A 48 5.11 10.29 -20.57
CA LYS A 48 5.09 11.28 -21.64
C LYS A 48 6.51 11.61 -22.09
N LYS A 49 6.65 12.25 -23.25
CA LYS A 49 7.94 12.78 -23.73
C LYS A 49 8.05 14.26 -23.43
N HIS A 50 9.19 14.70 -22.91
CA HIS A 50 9.46 16.11 -22.69
C HIS A 50 9.64 16.82 -24.04
N PRO A 51 8.98 17.97 -24.28
CA PRO A 51 8.92 18.59 -25.61
C PRO A 51 10.28 19.09 -26.12
N ILE A 52 11.20 19.43 -25.22
CA ILE A 52 12.50 20.01 -25.58
C ILE A 52 13.60 18.95 -25.63
N SER A 53 13.64 18.03 -24.66
CA SER A 53 14.72 17.04 -24.54
C SER A 53 14.38 15.70 -25.17
N GLY A 54 13.11 15.45 -25.51
CA GLY A 54 12.63 14.16 -26.02
C GLY A 54 12.65 13.01 -25.01
N LEU A 55 13.16 13.25 -23.79
CA LEU A 55 13.31 12.26 -22.75
C LEU A 55 11.94 11.83 -22.20
N PRO A 56 11.74 10.54 -21.89
CA PRO A 56 10.54 10.07 -21.22
C PRO A 56 10.51 10.56 -19.76
N TYR A 57 9.35 11.02 -19.30
CA TYR A 57 9.11 11.38 -17.91
C TYR A 57 7.79 10.79 -17.41
N ASP A 58 7.73 10.52 -16.10
CA ASP A 58 6.49 10.06 -15.46
C ASP A 58 5.57 11.26 -15.18
N ALA A 59 4.42 11.26 -15.81
CA ALA A 59 3.38 12.28 -15.71
C ALA A 59 2.18 11.78 -14.86
N THR A 60 2.35 10.74 -14.04
CA THR A 60 1.32 10.37 -13.06
C THR A 60 1.03 11.53 -12.12
N PRO A 61 -0.26 11.83 -11.82
CA PRO A 61 -0.62 12.74 -10.76
C PRO A 61 0.01 12.27 -9.44
N GLY A 62 0.89 13.10 -8.89
CA GLY A 62 1.66 12.80 -7.69
C GLY A 62 1.71 14.00 -6.75
N PRO A 63 2.34 13.86 -5.58
CA PRO A 63 2.57 14.99 -4.69
C PRO A 63 3.31 16.08 -5.45
N MET A 64 2.80 17.31 -5.36
CA MET A 64 3.44 18.47 -5.96
C MET A 64 4.72 18.75 -5.18
N VAL A 65 5.87 18.54 -5.83
CA VAL A 65 7.18 18.76 -5.25
C VAL A 65 7.60 20.20 -5.54
N THR A 66 8.08 20.94 -4.53
CA THR A 66 8.57 22.31 -4.71
C THR A 66 10.04 22.32 -5.13
N GLU A 67 10.50 23.41 -5.75
CA GLU A 67 11.93 23.57 -6.10
C GLU A 67 12.86 23.46 -4.88
N GLU A 68 12.41 23.93 -3.71
CA GLU A 68 13.15 23.83 -2.46
C GLU A 68 13.37 22.38 -2.04
N GLN A 69 12.35 21.52 -2.19
CA GLN A 69 12.46 20.09 -1.91
C GLN A 69 13.40 19.38 -2.89
N ILE A 70 13.41 19.80 -4.15
CA ILE A 70 14.32 19.27 -5.16
C ILE A 70 15.77 19.66 -4.83
N LYS A 71 16.02 20.93 -4.49
CA LYS A 71 17.36 21.41 -4.11
C LYS A 71 17.87 20.73 -2.84
N ALA A 72 17.02 20.56 -1.83
CA ALA A 72 17.39 19.85 -0.61
C ALA A 72 17.74 18.38 -0.88
N ALA A 73 16.99 17.68 -1.72
CA ALA A 73 17.27 16.29 -2.08
C ALA A 73 18.54 16.13 -2.94
N LEU A 74 18.91 17.16 -3.71
CA LEU A 74 20.13 17.17 -4.53
C LEU A 74 21.35 17.72 -3.78
N ALA A 75 21.19 18.30 -2.60
CA ALA A 75 22.28 18.90 -1.83
C ALA A 75 23.31 17.87 -1.33
N ASP A 76 22.91 16.61 -1.20
CA ASP A 76 23.78 15.51 -0.75
C ASP A 76 24.55 14.83 -1.90
N PHE A 77 24.36 15.26 -3.15
CA PHE A 77 25.15 14.77 -4.28
C PHE A 77 26.34 15.72 -4.54
N PRO A 78 27.59 15.22 -4.50
CA PRO A 78 28.79 16.03 -4.76
C PRO A 78 28.89 16.54 -6.19
#